data_AF-A0A645ID50-F1
#
_entry.id   AF-A0A645ID50-F1
#
_cell.length_a   1.000
_cell.length_b   1.000
_cell.length_c   1.000
_cell.angle_alpha   90.00
_cell.angle_beta   90.00
_cell.angle_gamma   90.00
#
_symmetry.space_group_name_H-M   'P 1'
#
loop_
_entity.id
_entity.type
_entity.pdbx_description
1 polymer ?
#
loop_
_entity_poly.entity_id
_entity_poly.type
_entity_poly.pdbx_seq_one_letter_code
_entity_poly.pdbx_strand_id
1 'polypeptide(L)' 'MVPYKGHLTIPEIEPKICVGCGGCEYVCPAIPYKAIYVEGLSTQNTIEIEHDEVEDIVIDDFGF' A
#
# COMPACT_ATOMS: atom_id res chain seq x y z
N MET A 1 7.25 -0.60 -5.65
CA MET A 1 8.11 0.51 -6.13
C MET A 1 8.71 0.08 -7.45
N VAL A 2 8.79 0.97 -8.44
CA VAL A 2 9.30 0.67 -9.78
C VAL A 2 10.48 1.57 -10.16
N PRO A 3 11.35 1.13 -11.09
CA PRO A 3 12.43 1.96 -11.61
C PRO A 3 11.90 3.26 -12.21
N TYR A 4 12.58 4.38 -11.96
CA TYR A 4 12.18 5.69 -12.48
C TYR A 4 13.31 6.40 -13.23
N LYS A 5 14.34 6.89 -12.52
CA LYS A 5 15.43 7.69 -13.12
C LYS A 5 16.78 7.30 -12.54
N GLY A 6 17.64 6.69 -13.36
CA GLY A 6 18.93 6.19 -12.91
C GLY A 6 18.75 5.19 -11.77
N HIS A 7 19.29 5.52 -10.60
CA HIS A 7 19.18 4.70 -9.39
C HIS A 7 17.94 5.03 -8.52
N LEU A 8 17.03 5.88 -9.00
CA LEU A 8 15.81 6.26 -8.28
C LEU A 8 14.64 5.33 -8.60
N THR A 9 13.84 5.05 -7.57
CA THR A 9 12.58 4.32 -7.65
C THR A 9 11.41 5.21 -7.26
N ILE A 10 10.23 4.94 -7.82
CA ILE A 10 8.98 5.64 -7.48
C ILE A 10 7.97 4.64 -6.89
N PRO A 11 7.11 5.05 -5.94
CA PRO A 11 5.96 4.25 -5.54
C PRO A 11 5.11 3.87 -6.74
N GLU A 12 4.58 2.66 -6.72
CA GLU A 12 3.62 2.13 -7.68
C GLU A 12 2.38 1.72 -6.88
N ILE A 13 1.20 2.03 -7.42
CA ILE A 13 -0.08 1.69 -6.84
C ILE A 13 -0.93 0.97 -7.88
N GLU A 14 -1.85 0.11 -7.46
CA GLU A 14 -2.94 -0.36 -8.31
C GLU A 14 -4.20 0.47 -8.00
N PRO A 15 -4.63 1.39 -8.88
CA PRO A 15 -5.75 2.29 -8.60
C PRO A 15 -7.08 1.56 -8.33
N LYS A 16 -7.25 0.35 -8.87
CA LYS A 16 -8.46 -0.47 -8.69
C LYS A 16 -8.72 -0.84 -7.23
N ILE A 17 -7.66 -0.99 -6.44
CA ILE A 17 -7.72 -1.33 -5.01
C ILE A 17 -7.43 -0.12 -4.11
N CYS A 18 -7.39 1.10 -4.66
CA CYS A 18 -7.14 2.29 -3.88
C CYS A 18 -8.46 2.86 -3.33
N VAL A 19 -8.57 2.98 -2.00
CA VAL A 19 -9.74 3.60 -1.33
C VAL A 19 -9.59 5.11 -1.09
N GLY A 20 -8.47 5.71 -1.50
CA GLY A 20 -8.22 7.14 -1.29
C GLY A 20 -7.97 7.55 0.16
N CYS A 21 -7.48 6.65 1.03
CA CYS A 21 -7.27 6.94 2.45
C CYS A 21 -6.08 7.87 2.76
N GLY A 22 -5.18 8.11 1.80
CA GLY A 22 -4.02 9.00 1.97
C GLY A 22 -2.87 8.44 2.82
N GLY A 23 -2.96 7.20 3.33
CA GLY A 23 -1.93 6.60 4.18
C GLY A 23 -0.55 6.53 3.52
N CYS A 24 -0.51 6.25 2.21
CA CYS A 24 0.73 6.22 1.43
C CYS A 24 1.38 7.60 1.27
N GLU A 25 0.60 8.67 1.11
CA GLU A 25 1.11 10.05 1.07
C GLU A 25 1.65 10.49 2.44
N TYR A 26 0.92 10.15 3.52
CA TYR A 26 1.32 10.48 4.88
C TYR A 26 2.69 9.88 5.23
N VAL A 27 2.86 8.57 5.03
CA VAL A 27 4.10 7.86 5.39
C VAL A 27 5.26 8.12 4.42
N CYS A 28 5.00 8.70 3.24
CA CYS A 28 6.03 8.90 2.23
C CYS A 28 7.20 9.77 2.78
N PRO A 29 8.45 9.26 2.75
CA PRO A 29 9.60 9.94 3.37
C PRO A 29 10.26 10.98 2.45
N ALA A 30 9.81 11.15 1.21
CA ALA A 30 10.41 12.07 0.25
C ALA A 30 10.17 13.53 0.65
N ILE A 31 11.24 14.33 0.67
CA ILE A 31 11.27 15.73 1.09
C ILE A 31 12.05 16.54 0.05
N PRO A 32 11.69 17.80 -0.25
CA PRO A 32 10.54 18.55 0.29
C PRO A 32 9.20 18.19 -0.35
N TYR A 33 9.23 17.48 -1.48
CA TYR A 33 8.04 17.07 -2.21
C TYR A 33 7.82 15.57 -2.02
N LYS A 34 6.58 15.21 -1.69
CA LYS A 34 6.15 13.82 -1.59
C LYS A 34 6.25 13.16 -2.96
N ALA A 35 6.58 11.87 -2.98
CA ALA A 35 6.66 11.10 -4.22
C ALA A 35 5.27 10.64 -4.71
N ILE A 36 4.24 10.77 -3.88
CA ILE A 36 2.86 10.41 -4.17
C ILE A 36 1.92 11.40 -3.49
N TYR A 37 0.83 11.74 -4.19
CA TYR A 37 -0.26 12.57 -3.71
C TYR A 37 -1.57 11.81 -3.91
N VAL A 38 -2.44 11.82 -2.90
CA VAL A 38 -3.71 11.11 -2.93
C VAL A 38 -4.84 12.12 -2.84
N GLU A 39 -5.64 12.20 -3.90
CA GLU A 39 -6.91 12.91 -3.87
C GLU A 39 -7.97 12.02 -3.24
N GLY A 40 -8.56 12.48 -2.15
CA GLY A 40 -9.63 11.76 -1.47
C GLY A 40 -10.85 11.60 -2.37
N LEU A 41 -11.44 10.41 -2.38
CA LEU A 41 -12.71 10.17 -3.06
C LEU A 41 -13.86 10.74 -2.24
N SER A 42 -14.91 11.22 -2.90
CA SER A 42 -16.12 11.74 -2.23
C SER A 42 -16.82 10.68 -1.38
N THR A 43 -16.64 9.41 -1.73
CA THR A 43 -17.17 8.23 -1.05
C THR A 43 -16.07 7.16 -1.07
N GLN A 44 -15.85 6.45 0.04
CA GLN A 44 -14.84 5.38 0.09
C GLN A 44 -15.23 4.25 -0.87
N ASN A 45 -14.29 3.82 -1.72
CA ASN A 45 -14.50 2.67 -2.59
C ASN A 45 -14.54 1.38 -1.76
N THR A 46 -15.49 0.50 -2.07
CA THR A 46 -15.49 -0.87 -1.58
C THR A 46 -14.73 -1.73 -2.58
N ILE A 47 -13.78 -2.54 -2.09
CA ILE A 47 -12.95 -3.40 -2.92
C ILE A 47 -13.28 -4.84 -2.54
N GLU A 48 -13.41 -5.70 -3.53
CA GLU A 48 -13.53 -7.13 -3.32
C GLU A 48 -12.14 -7.70 -3.05
N ILE A 49 -11.94 -8.22 -1.83
CA ILE A 49 -10.69 -8.86 -1.43
C ILE A 49 -10.89 -10.36 -1.64
N GLU A 50 -10.11 -10.95 -2.55
CA GLU A 50 -10.00 -12.40 -2.65
C GLU A 50 -9.28 -12.89 -1.40
N HIS A 51 -9.96 -13.73 -0.61
CA HIS A 51 -9.38 -14.35 0.57
C HIS A 51 -8.82 -15.70 0.14
N ASP A 52 -7.49 -15.81 0.08
CA ASP A 52 -6.82 -17.09 -0.09
C ASP A 52 -7.04 -17.97 1.14
N GLU A 53 -7.01 -19.29 0.94
CA GLU A 53 -7.13 -20.27 2.02
C GLU A 53 -5.99 -20.08 3.01
N VAL A 54 -6.32 -19.57 4.20
CA VAL A 54 -5.37 -19.47 5.31
C VAL A 54 -5.16 -20.87 5.85
N GLU A 55 -4.00 -21.47 5.63
CA GLU A 55 -3.62 -22.69 6.33
C GLU A 55 -3.52 -22.38 7.83
N ASP A 56 -4.34 -23.05 8.63
CA ASP A 56 -4.27 -23.00 10.08
C ASP A 56 -3.00 -23.74 10.55
N ILE A 57 -1.88 -23.04 10.54
CA ILE A 57 -0.63 -23.55 11.11
C ILE A 57 -0.75 -23.42 12.63
N VAL A 58 -0.92 -24.54 13.32
CA VAL A 58 -0.82 -24.58 14.78
C VAL A 58 0.64 -24.33 15.16
N ILE A 59 0.95 -23.14 15.64
CA ILE A 59 2.27 -22.81 16.18
C ILE A 59 2.29 -23.23 17.64
N ASP A 60 2.79 -24.44 17.89
CA ASP A 60 2.81 -25.06 19.22
C ASP A 60 3.78 -24.38 20.21
N ASP A 61 4.76 -23.62 19.71
CA ASP A 61 5.77 -22.96 20.54
C ASP A 61 6.34 -21.71 19.84
N PHE A 62 6.06 -20.53 20.39
CA PHE A 62 6.82 -19.31 20.08
C PHE A 62 8.01 -19.33 21.03
N GLY A 63 9.13 -19.94 20.63
CA GLY A 63 10.30 -20.23 21.49
C GLY A 63 10.79 -19.06 22.36
N PHE A 64 10.17 -18.92 23.53
CA PHE A 64 10.54 -18.09 24.67
C PHE A 64 11.13 -18.99 25.77
#